data_AF-A0A3M1P074-F1
#
_entry.id   AF-A0A3M1P074-F1
#
_cell.length_a   1.000
_cell.length_b   1.000
_cell.length_c   1.000
_cell.angle_alpha   90.00
_cell.angle_beta   90.00
_cell.angle_gamma   90.00
#
_symmetry.space_group_name_H-M   'P 1'
#
loop_
_entity.id
_entity.type
_entity.pdbx_description
1 polymer ?
#
loop_
_entity_poly.entity_id
_entity_poly.type
_entity_poly.pdbx_seq_one_letter_code
_entity_poly.pdbx_strand_id
1 'polypeptide(L)'
;MFLIFTTLSCGQKNSPKGVADKFLFRYFIELNQRGALELATGLARQKLQKEIELTQSVRMQPDLDLNAQKPFIDYKLVNTQQRDGTSATLYYDVSIETKAGGHQKREAVI
;
A
#
# COMPACT_ATOMS: atom_id res chain seq x y z
N MET A 1 -35.49 29.13 6.23
CA MET A 1 -35.34 27.69 5.97
C MET A 1 -33.85 27.39 5.84
N PHE A 2 -33.21 26.93 6.92
CA PHE A 2 -31.76 26.64 6.92
C PHE A 2 -31.53 25.27 6.29
N LEU A 3 -30.88 25.24 5.13
CA LEU A 3 -30.50 24.00 4.44
C LEU A 3 -29.18 23.51 5.04
N ILE A 4 -29.26 22.54 5.95
CA ILE A 4 -28.07 21.90 6.53
C ILE A 4 -27.49 20.93 5.49
N PHE A 5 -26.42 21.35 4.82
CA PHE A 5 -25.54 20.44 4.07
C PHE A 5 -24.64 19.70 5.05
N THR A 6 -25.03 18.49 5.46
CA THR A 6 -24.14 17.58 6.18
C THR A 6 -23.17 16.92 5.20
N THR A 7 -21.99 17.51 5.01
CA THR A 7 -20.87 16.87 4.31
C THR A 7 -20.20 15.83 5.22
N LEU A 8 -20.86 14.68 5.41
CA LEU A 8 -20.24 13.47 5.96
C LEU A 8 -19.35 12.81 4.90
N SER A 9 -18.24 13.45 4.53
CA SER A 9 -17.20 12.85 3.64
C SER A 9 -15.86 12.65 4.35
N CYS A 10 -15.87 12.61 5.69
CA CYS A 10 -14.67 12.31 6.50
C CYS A 10 -14.62 10.84 6.98
N GLY A 11 -15.35 9.93 6.33
CA GLY A 11 -15.46 8.52 6.77
C GLY A 11 -14.47 7.56 6.11
N GLN A 12 -14.02 7.84 4.89
CA GLN A 12 -13.23 6.86 4.13
C GLN A 12 -11.77 6.75 4.61
N LYS A 13 -11.15 7.85 5.04
CA LYS A 13 -9.71 7.88 5.42
C LYS A 13 -9.39 7.04 6.68
N ASN A 14 -10.34 6.91 7.61
CA ASN A 14 -10.15 6.17 8.86
C ASN A 14 -10.80 4.76 8.83
N SER A 15 -11.24 4.30 7.66
CA SER A 15 -11.75 2.94 7.48
C SER A 15 -10.60 1.93 7.28
N PRO A 16 -10.79 0.63 7.57
CA PRO A 16 -9.79 -0.40 7.27
C PRO A 16 -9.31 -0.36 5.82
N LYS A 17 -10.25 -0.17 4.87
CA LYS A 17 -9.92 0.01 3.44
C LYS A 17 -9.08 1.25 3.20
N GLY A 18 -9.42 2.38 3.81
CA GLY A 18 -8.66 3.63 3.65
C GLY A 18 -7.22 3.51 4.14
N VAL A 19 -7.01 2.79 5.26
CA VAL A 19 -5.67 2.50 5.78
C VAL A 19 -4.91 1.58 4.83
N ALA A 20 -5.54 0.49 4.36
CA ALA A 20 -4.93 -0.46 3.43
C ALA A 20 -4.56 0.18 2.08
N ASP A 21 -5.46 0.97 1.49
CA ASP A 21 -5.20 1.70 0.24
C ASP A 21 -4.04 2.69 0.40
N LYS A 22 -3.98 3.40 1.53
CA LYS A 22 -2.88 4.33 1.82
C LYS A 22 -1.56 3.60 2.02
N PHE A 23 -1.58 2.43 2.64
CA PHE A 23 -0.40 1.57 2.78
C PHE A 23 0.11 1.12 1.42
N LEU A 24 -0.76 0.55 0.57
CA LEU A 24 -0.45 0.11 -0.78
C LEU A 24 0.13 1.24 -1.63
N PHE A 25 -0.51 2.41 -1.58
CA PHE A 25 -0.05 3.58 -2.32
C PHE A 25 1.37 4.02 -1.89
N ARG A 26 1.60 4.17 -0.57
CA ARG A 26 2.93 4.55 -0.05
C ARG A 26 3.99 3.50 -0.41
N TYR A 27 3.65 2.22 -0.29
CA TYR A 27 4.60 1.13 -0.49
C TYR A 27 4.94 0.90 -1.97
N PHE A 28 3.93 0.74 -2.84
CA PHE A 28 4.12 0.39 -4.25
C PHE A 28 4.27 1.61 -5.17
N ILE A 29 3.51 2.68 -4.92
CA ILE A 29 3.45 3.82 -5.85
C ILE A 29 4.45 4.91 -5.45
N GLU A 30 4.48 5.34 -4.21
CA GLU A 30 5.44 6.37 -3.79
C GLU A 30 6.85 5.82 -3.53
N LEU A 31 7.01 4.48 -3.48
CA LEU A 31 8.22 3.80 -3.02
C LEU A 31 8.69 4.25 -1.61
N ASN A 32 7.77 4.82 -0.84
CA ASN A 32 7.95 5.38 0.49
C ASN A 32 7.72 4.32 1.57
N GLN A 33 8.69 3.40 1.70
CA GLN A 33 8.62 2.32 2.70
C GLN A 33 8.52 2.86 4.13
N ARG A 34 9.15 4.00 4.45
CA ARG A 34 9.07 4.60 5.80
C ARG A 34 7.66 5.11 6.09
N GLY A 35 7.01 5.76 5.13
CA GLY A 35 5.61 6.15 5.26
C GLY A 35 4.68 4.94 5.34
N ALA A 36 4.95 3.86 4.61
CA ALA A 36 4.16 2.62 4.73
C ALA A 36 4.34 1.97 6.11
N LEU A 37 5.54 2.03 6.69
CA LEU A 37 5.85 1.51 8.02
C LEU A 37 5.01 2.15 9.13
N GLU A 38 4.67 3.43 9.01
CA GLU A 38 3.78 4.14 9.95
C GLU A 38 2.37 3.55 10.02
N LEU A 39 1.92 2.88 8.95
CA LEU A 39 0.59 2.28 8.85
C LEU A 39 0.61 0.79 9.22
N ALA A 40 1.79 0.18 9.32
CA ALA A 40 1.95 -1.22 9.65
C ALA A 40 2.07 -1.44 11.16
N THR A 41 1.48 -2.53 11.64
CA THR A 41 1.53 -2.98 13.04
C THR A 41 1.97 -4.44 13.14
N GLY A 42 2.33 -4.89 14.35
CA GLY A 42 2.68 -6.28 14.65
C GLY A 42 3.73 -6.88 13.69
N LEU A 43 3.44 -8.08 13.17
CA LEU A 43 4.33 -8.83 12.29
C LEU A 43 4.62 -8.09 10.97
N ALA A 44 3.62 -7.42 10.40
CA ALA A 44 3.79 -6.66 9.16
C ALA A 44 4.81 -5.53 9.34
N ARG A 45 4.74 -4.82 10.48
CA ARG A 45 5.71 -3.77 10.83
C ARG A 45 7.12 -4.33 10.95
N GLN A 46 7.29 -5.46 11.63
CA GLN A 46 8.61 -6.10 11.80
C GLN A 46 9.21 -6.53 10.46
N LYS A 47 8.40 -7.13 9.57
CA LYS A 47 8.85 -7.53 8.23
C LYS A 47 9.26 -6.32 7.38
N LEU A 48 8.45 -5.26 7.38
CA LEU A 48 8.76 -4.05 6.62
C LEU A 48 9.99 -3.32 7.17
N GLN A 49 10.15 -3.26 8.49
CA GLN A 49 11.37 -2.74 9.12
C GLN A 49 12.61 -3.52 8.65
N LYS A 50 12.53 -4.86 8.64
CA LYS A 50 13.63 -5.69 8.18
C LYS A 50 13.93 -5.51 6.70
N GLU A 51 12.90 -5.37 5.86
CA GLU A 51 13.05 -5.08 4.44
C GLU A 51 13.78 -3.75 4.21
N ILE A 52 13.41 -2.69 4.94
CA ILE A 52 14.09 -1.39 4.87
C ILE A 52 15.56 -1.54 5.23
N GLU A 53 15.89 -2.24 6.32
CA GLU A 53 17.27 -2.48 6.74
C GLU A 53 18.10 -3.22 5.69
N LEU A 54 17.50 -4.21 5.02
CA LEU A 54 18.17 -5.03 4.00
C LEU A 54 18.34 -4.29 2.67
N THR A 55 17.42 -3.41 2.33
CA THR A 55 17.38 -2.74 1.01
C THR A 55 17.98 -1.33 1.02
N GLN A 56 18.24 -0.74 2.18
CA GLN A 56 18.75 0.63 2.29
C GLN A 56 20.06 0.86 1.54
N SER A 57 20.98 -0.10 1.54
CA SER A 57 22.29 0.05 0.89
C SER A 57 22.16 0.17 -0.62
N VAL A 58 21.25 -0.60 -1.23
CA VAL A 58 20.93 -0.51 -2.66
C VAL A 58 20.23 0.82 -2.95
N ARG A 59 19.24 1.20 -2.14
CA ARG A 59 18.45 2.43 -2.31
C ARG A 59 19.26 3.73 -2.16
N MET A 60 20.41 3.69 -1.49
CA MET A 60 21.30 4.84 -1.30
C MET A 60 22.45 4.91 -2.33
N GLN A 61 22.46 4.05 -3.34
CA GLN A 61 23.47 4.12 -4.39
C GLN A 61 23.34 5.44 -5.17
N PRO A 62 24.44 6.19 -5.37
CA PRO A 62 24.41 7.52 -6.01
C PRO A 62 23.79 7.53 -7.41
N ASP A 63 23.98 6.45 -8.17
CA ASP A 63 23.57 6.36 -9.58
C ASP A 63 22.23 5.65 -9.78
N LEU A 64 21.53 5.29 -8.69
CA LEU A 64 20.26 4.57 -8.77
C LEU A 64 19.08 5.53 -8.92
N ASP A 65 18.57 5.66 -10.15
CA ASP A 65 17.26 6.27 -10.38
C ASP A 65 16.13 5.24 -10.18
N LEU A 66 15.59 5.21 -8.96
CA LEU A 66 14.46 4.35 -8.60
C LEU A 66 13.21 4.64 -9.45
N ASN A 67 12.99 5.87 -9.91
CA ASN A 67 11.82 6.21 -10.72
C ASN A 67 11.96 5.68 -12.16
N ALA A 68 13.17 5.72 -12.71
CA ALA A 68 13.46 5.10 -14.00
C ALA A 68 13.24 3.59 -13.97
N GLN A 69 13.60 2.93 -12.87
CA GLN A 69 13.49 1.47 -12.71
C GLN A 69 12.15 1.00 -12.15
N LYS A 70 11.31 1.93 -11.66
CA LYS A 70 10.01 1.60 -11.08
C LYS A 70 9.11 0.91 -12.12
N PRO A 71 8.59 -0.30 -11.82
CA PRO A 71 7.61 -0.95 -12.68
C PRO A 71 6.27 -0.21 -12.64
N PHE A 72 5.43 -0.44 -13.65
CA PHE A 72 4.03 -0.03 -13.57
C PHE A 72 3.31 -0.96 -12.59
N ILE A 73 2.69 -0.38 -11.57
CA ILE A 73 1.97 -1.13 -10.55
C ILE A 73 0.56 -0.58 -10.48
N ASP A 74 -0.41 -1.49 -10.57
CA ASP A 74 -1.82 -1.23 -10.29
C ASP A 74 -2.34 -2.24 -9.27
N TYR A 75 -3.35 -1.86 -8.50
CA TYR A 75 -3.98 -2.74 -7.52
C TYR A 75 -5.48 -2.53 -7.45
N LYS A 76 -6.21 -3.64 -7.30
CA LYS A 76 -7.67 -3.64 -7.20
C LYS A 76 -8.13 -4.48 -6.03
N LEU A 77 -8.99 -3.92 -5.18
CA LEU A 77 -9.65 -4.67 -4.13
C LEU A 77 -10.61 -5.70 -4.76
N VAL A 78 -10.41 -6.98 -4.45
CA VAL A 78 -11.22 -8.09 -4.97
C VAL A 78 -12.13 -8.72 -3.93
N ASN A 79 -11.77 -8.65 -2.64
CA ASN A 79 -12.61 -9.16 -1.56
C ASN A 79 -12.36 -8.42 -0.24
N THR A 80 -13.39 -8.37 0.61
CA THR A 80 -13.29 -7.91 2.00
C THR A 80 -13.95 -8.93 2.90
N GLN A 81 -13.17 -9.50 3.82
CA GLN A 81 -13.68 -10.42 4.82
C GLN A 81 -13.69 -9.74 6.18
N GLN A 82 -14.87 -9.51 6.73
CA GLN A 82 -15.03 -9.05 8.11
C GLN A 82 -14.75 -10.23 9.06
N ARG A 83 -13.98 -9.98 10.13
CA ARG A 83 -13.67 -11.04 11.12
C ARG A 83 -14.52 -10.88 12.38
N ASP A 84 -14.43 -9.72 13.04
CA ASP A 84 -15.04 -9.51 14.36
C ASP A 84 -15.69 -8.12 14.53
N GLY A 85 -16.16 -7.51 13.43
CA GLY A 85 -16.76 -6.15 13.41
C GLY A 85 -15.80 -4.99 13.69
N THR A 86 -14.61 -5.28 14.23
CA THR A 86 -13.53 -4.34 14.53
C THR A 86 -12.31 -4.53 13.62
N SER A 87 -12.27 -5.64 12.87
CA SER A 87 -11.19 -5.99 11.97
C SER A 87 -11.73 -6.57 10.66
N ALA A 88 -11.00 -6.30 9.58
CA ALA A 88 -11.27 -6.81 8.25
C ALA A 88 -9.96 -7.29 7.61
N THR A 89 -10.04 -8.34 6.80
CA THR A 89 -8.99 -8.74 5.87
C THR A 89 -9.36 -8.28 4.47
N LEU A 90 -8.45 -7.59 3.79
CA LEU A 90 -8.69 -7.05 2.46
C LEU A 90 -7.78 -7.77 1.45
N TYR A 91 -8.39 -8.27 0.39
CA TYR A 91 -7.70 -9.01 -0.66
C TYR A 91 -7.55 -8.13 -1.89
N TYR A 92 -6.32 -7.94 -2.34
CA TYR A 92 -6.01 -7.13 -3.50
C TYR A 92 -5.33 -7.97 -4.59
N ASP A 93 -5.84 -7.83 -5.82
CA ASP A 93 -5.10 -8.23 -7.01
C ASP A 93 -4.09 -7.13 -7.32
N VAL A 94 -2.80 -7.48 -7.35
CA VAL A 94 -1.71 -6.55 -7.68
C VAL A 94 -1.09 -6.96 -9.01
N SER A 95 -1.10 -6.03 -9.96
CA SER A 95 -0.48 -6.20 -11.27
C SER A 95 0.83 -5.43 -11.31
N ILE A 96 1.92 -6.11 -11.66
CA ILE A 96 3.25 -5.50 -11.77
C ILE A 96 3.77 -5.76 -13.19
N GLU A 97 4.01 -4.68 -13.92
CA GLU A 97 4.54 -4.71 -15.27
C GLU A 97 5.90 -4.05 -15.30
N THR A 98 6.91 -4.85 -15.61
CA THR A 98 8.27 -4.33 -15.76
C THR A 98 8.41 -3.62 -17.10
N LYS A 99 9.17 -2.52 -17.14
CA LYS A 99 9.46 -1.81 -18.41
C LYS A 99 10.19 -2.69 -19.44
N ALA A 100 10.77 -3.81 -19.02
CA ALA A 100 11.41 -4.81 -19.88
C ALA A 100 10.42 -5.85 -20.48
N GLY A 101 9.10 -5.68 -20.32
CA GLY A 101 8.08 -6.52 -20.97
C GLY A 101 7.66 -7.79 -20.23
N GLY A 102 8.12 -7.99 -18.99
CA GLY A 102 7.65 -9.09 -18.14
C GLY A 102 6.43 -8.69 -17.30
N HIS A 103 5.31 -9.39 -17.48
CA HIS A 103 4.13 -9.31 -16.60
C HIS A 103 4.27 -10.33 -15.46
N GLN A 104 4.17 -9.89 -14.21
CA GLN A 104 4.04 -10.77 -13.04
C GLN A 104 2.78 -10.41 -12.26
N LYS A 105 1.82 -11.35 -12.19
CA LYS A 105 0.63 -11.21 -11.32
C LYS A 105 0.96 -11.74 -9.93
N ARG A 106 0.71 -10.94 -8.89
CA ARG A 106 0.91 -11.35 -7.49
C ARG A 106 -0.39 -11.13 -6.71
N GLU A 107 -0.78 -12.13 -5.93
CA GLU A 107 -1.86 -11.98 -4.95
C GLU A 107 -1.27 -11.37 -3.66
N ALA A 108 -1.86 -10.29 -3.16
CA ALA A 108 -1.45 -9.67 -1.91
C ALA A 108 -2.61 -9.69 -0.91
N VAL A 109 -2.35 -10.27 0.26
CA VAL A 109 -3.26 -10.25 1.41
C VAL A 109 -2.75 -9.23 2.40
N ILE A 110 -3.58 -8.24 2.75
CA ILE A 110 -3.24 -7.13 3.66
C ILE A 110 -4.26 -7.07 4.81
#